data_AF-A0AAV9VRN1-F1
#
_entry.id   AF-A0AAV9VRN1-F1
#
_cell.length_a   1.000
_cell.length_b   1.000
_cell.length_c   1.000
_cell.angle_alpha   90.00
_cell.angle_beta   90.00
_cell.angle_gamma   90.00
#
_symmetry.space_group_name_H-M   'P 1'
#
loop_
_entity.id
_entity.type
_entity.pdbx_description
1 polymer ?
#
loop_
_entity_poly.entity_id
_entity_poly.type
_entity_poly.pdbx_seq_one_letter_code
_entity_poly.pdbx_strand_id
1 'polypeptide(L)'
;MNSAQREFSRLPDLIIKLTRRHSISDNSEATSETLSTEKVYVSAAALRNASPVWRRMLNPENGFQSLPTEEFGNTELPVLSLEDDDADSMLILLRISMHYRNRAIPKSLSYEQLLEIAILCDKYDCGDLVHPWPSFWIKELMQNGNQLKPGYEGWLRIGHTFMKLREWCC
;
A
#
# COMPACT_ATOMS: atom_id res chain seq x y z
N MET A 1 -18.97 15.56 18.85
CA MET A 1 -18.50 15.57 17.46
C MET A 1 -17.00 15.39 17.48
N ASN A 2 -16.51 14.19 17.14
CA ASN A 2 -15.11 13.80 17.29
C ASN A 2 -14.23 14.42 16.19
N SER A 3 -13.03 14.85 16.57
CA SER A 3 -12.05 15.53 15.72
C SER A 3 -11.70 14.76 14.43
N ALA A 4 -11.89 13.43 14.40
CA ALA A 4 -11.69 12.58 13.23
C ALA A 4 -12.68 12.85 12.07
N GLN A 5 -13.87 13.39 12.34
CA GLN A 5 -14.86 13.71 11.30
C GLN A 5 -14.51 14.97 10.50
N ARG A 6 -13.57 15.80 10.98
CA ARG A 6 -13.22 17.08 10.34
C ARG A 6 -12.18 16.97 9.23
N GLU A 7 -11.54 15.82 9.06
CA GLU A 7 -10.38 15.67 8.16
C GLU A 7 -10.75 15.16 6.74
N PHE A 8 -11.95 14.62 6.57
CA PHE A 8 -12.38 13.98 5.33
C PHE A 8 -13.50 14.76 4.64
N SER A 9 -13.35 15.02 3.35
CA SER A 9 -14.39 15.66 2.51
C SER A 9 -15.61 14.75 2.26
N ARG A 10 -15.43 13.43 2.42
CA ARG A 10 -16.47 12.39 2.49
C ARG A 10 -16.16 11.46 3.65
N LEU A 11 -17.18 10.98 4.36
CA LEU A 11 -16.97 9.99 5.41
C LEU A 11 -16.32 8.72 4.83
N PRO A 12 -15.33 8.12 5.51
CA PRO A 12 -14.78 6.85 5.10
C PRO A 12 -15.85 5.76 5.16
N ASP A 13 -15.81 4.82 4.21
CA ASP A 13 -16.74 3.69 4.10
C ASP A 13 -16.01 2.34 4.19
N LEU A 14 -14.71 2.33 4.48
CA LEU A 14 -13.89 1.12 4.66
C LEU A 14 -12.73 1.37 5.65
N ILE A 15 -12.48 0.38 6.50
CA ILE A 15 -11.31 0.35 7.40
C ILE A 15 -10.33 -0.70 6.86
N ILE A 16 -9.06 -0.32 6.73
CA ILE A 16 -7.97 -1.25 6.43
C ILE A 16 -7.14 -1.42 7.70
N LYS A 17 -6.92 -2.66 8.13
CA LYS A 17 -6.00 -3.00 9.21
C LYS A 17 -4.67 -3.42 8.60
N LEU A 18 -3.62 -2.69 8.96
CA LEU A 18 -2.24 -2.99 8.58
C LEU A 18 -1.49 -3.46 9.82
N THR A 19 -0.70 -4.52 9.70
CA THR A 19 0.10 -5.05 10.81
C THR A 19 1.55 -4.69 10.58
N ARG A 20 2.14 -3.89 11.49
CA ARG A 20 3.57 -3.60 11.48
C ARG A 20 4.30 -4.55 12.41
N ARG A 21 5.29 -5.27 11.88
CA ARG A 21 6.24 -6.04 12.69
C ARG A 21 7.36 -5.11 13.13
N HIS A 22 7.44 -4.81 14.43
CA HIS A 22 8.61 -4.14 14.99
C HIS A 22 9.55 -5.18 15.61
N SER A 23 10.74 -5.32 15.03
CA SER A 23 11.86 -5.94 15.74
C SER A 23 12.44 -4.90 16.70
N ILE A 24 12.06 -4.97 17.98
CA ILE A 24 12.75 -4.21 19.03
C ILE A 24 14.07 -4.95 19.30
N SER A 25 15.18 -4.38 18.85
CA SER A 25 16.51 -4.85 19.23
C SER A 25 16.88 -4.30 20.61
N ASP A 26 16.19 -4.78 21.64
CA ASP A 26 16.65 -4.58 23.02
C ASP A 26 17.63 -5.70 23.37
N ASN A 27 18.80 -5.29 23.84
CA ASN A 27 19.95 -6.12 24.10
C ASN A 27 19.74 -7.02 25.34
N SER A 28 18.93 -8.07 25.21
CA SER A 28 18.85 -9.22 26.10
C SER A 28 17.99 -10.32 25.47
N GLU A 29 18.45 -11.56 25.48
CA GLU A 29 17.84 -12.76 24.87
C GLU A 29 16.35 -12.97 25.23
N ALA A 30 15.45 -12.35 24.46
CA ALA A 30 14.08 -12.76 24.20
C ALA A 30 13.49 -11.86 23.10
N THR A 31 13.49 -12.30 21.84
CA THR A 31 12.82 -11.61 20.73
C THR A 31 11.31 -11.61 20.97
N SER A 32 10.82 -10.59 21.66
CA SER A 32 9.38 -10.32 21.77
C SER A 32 8.96 -9.54 20.52
N GLU A 33 8.40 -10.24 19.54
CA GLU A 33 7.81 -9.62 18.36
C GLU A 33 6.62 -8.78 18.80
N THR A 34 6.74 -7.45 18.73
CA THR A 34 5.62 -6.55 18.99
C THR A 34 4.89 -6.31 17.68
N LEU A 35 3.68 -6.87 17.55
CA LEU A 35 2.78 -6.63 16.44
C LEU A 35 1.93 -5.40 16.78
N SER A 36 2.14 -4.29 16.08
CA SER A 36 1.25 -3.13 16.17
C SER A 36 0.30 -3.13 14.98
N THR A 37 -1.01 -3.06 15.24
CA THR A 37 -2.04 -2.97 14.20
C THR A 37 -2.46 -1.51 14.05
N GLU A 38 -2.25 -0.94 12.87
CA GLU A 38 -2.70 0.40 12.50
C GLU A 38 -3.98 0.33 11.68
N LYS A 39 -4.94 1.23 11.96
CA LYS A 39 -6.19 1.35 11.21
C LYS A 39 -6.11 2.55 10.27
N VAL A 40 -6.30 2.28 8.98
CA VAL A 40 -6.36 3.29 7.94
C VAL A 40 -7.79 3.38 7.42
N TYR A 41 -8.34 4.59 7.40
CA TYR A 41 -9.69 4.86 6.92
C TYR A 41 -9.63 5.28 5.46
N VAL A 42 -10.35 4.57 4.59
CA VAL A 42 -10.33 4.79 3.15
C VAL A 42 -11.74 4.76 2.56
N SER A 43 -11.81 5.08 1.26
CA SER A 43 -13.00 4.89 0.45
C SER A 43 -12.91 3.58 -0.34
N ALA A 44 -13.82 2.64 -0.10
CA ALA A 44 -14.02 1.43 -0.87
C ALA A 44 -14.21 1.75 -2.36
N ALA A 45 -14.92 2.82 -2.71
CA ALA A 45 -15.10 3.21 -4.11
C ALA A 45 -13.77 3.56 -4.80
N ALA A 46 -12.91 4.33 -4.12
CA ALA A 46 -11.58 4.65 -4.64
C ALA A 46 -10.73 3.39 -4.77
N LEU A 47 -10.76 2.50 -3.77
CA LEU A 47 -9.98 1.27 -3.78
C LEU A 47 -10.41 0.31 -4.92
N ARG A 48 -11.72 0.15 -5.13
CA ARG A 48 -12.27 -0.65 -6.25
C ARG A 48 -11.91 -0.07 -7.62
N ASN A 49 -11.75 1.25 -7.73
CA ASN A 49 -11.33 1.89 -8.98
C ASN A 49 -9.82 1.76 -9.21
N ALA A 50 -9.04 1.77 -8.13
CA ALA A 50 -7.59 1.67 -8.15
C ALA A 50 -7.06 0.28 -8.54
N SER A 51 -7.83 -0.78 -8.24
CA SER A 51 -7.41 -2.17 -8.48
C SER A 51 -8.59 -3.07 -8.84
N PRO A 52 -8.46 -3.94 -9.86
CA PRO A 52 -9.45 -4.98 -10.14
C PRO A 52 -9.47 -6.07 -9.05
N VAL A 53 -8.36 -6.31 -8.37
CA VAL A 53 -8.29 -7.25 -7.24
C VAL A 53 -9.10 -6.73 -6.06
N TRP A 54 -8.89 -5.46 -5.65
CA TRP A 54 -9.72 -4.84 -4.62
C TRP A 54 -11.18 -4.71 -5.05
N ARG A 55 -11.44 -4.43 -6.34
CA ARG A 55 -12.80 -4.48 -6.90
C ARG A 55 -13.48 -5.81 -6.64
N ARG A 56 -12.77 -6.91 -6.89
CA ARG A 56 -13.29 -8.24 -6.66
C ARG A 56 -13.43 -8.53 -5.17
N MET A 57 -12.44 -8.20 -4.33
CA MET A 57 -12.48 -8.45 -2.89
C MET A 57 -13.62 -7.70 -2.17
N LEU A 58 -13.89 -6.46 -2.57
CA LEU A 58 -14.91 -5.61 -1.98
C LEU A 58 -16.29 -5.73 -2.63
N ASN A 59 -16.46 -6.60 -3.62
CA ASN A 59 -17.77 -6.80 -4.26
C ASN A 59 -18.64 -7.73 -3.39
N PRO A 60 -19.80 -7.31 -2.88
CA PRO A 60 -20.67 -8.16 -2.08
C PRO A 60 -21.17 -9.42 -2.80
N GLU A 61 -21.18 -9.41 -4.14
CA GLU A 61 -21.70 -10.49 -4.99
C GLU A 61 -20.60 -11.44 -5.50
N ASN A 62 -19.38 -11.34 -4.96
CA ASN A 62 -18.23 -12.12 -5.41
C ASN A 62 -18.21 -13.58 -4.92
N GLY A 63 -19.16 -13.98 -4.07
CA GLY A 63 -19.24 -15.32 -3.46
C GLY A 63 -18.21 -15.57 -2.34
N PHE A 64 -17.45 -14.55 -1.92
CA PHE A 64 -16.56 -14.60 -0.77
C PHE A 64 -17.30 -14.21 0.51
N GLN A 65 -16.73 -14.58 1.65
CA GLN A 65 -17.26 -14.19 2.96
C GLN A 65 -17.31 -12.66 3.07
N SER A 66 -18.47 -12.14 3.50
CA SER A 66 -18.62 -10.71 3.80
C SER A 66 -17.56 -10.26 4.80
N LEU A 67 -16.99 -9.08 4.57
CA LEU A 67 -16.01 -8.51 5.48
C LEU A 67 -16.63 -8.28 6.87
N PRO A 68 -15.88 -8.52 7.95
CA PRO A 68 -16.32 -8.17 9.30
C PRO A 68 -16.54 -6.65 9.39
N THR A 69 -17.46 -6.22 10.24
CA THR A 69 -17.74 -4.80 10.49
C THR A 69 -17.18 -4.33 11.83
N GLU A 70 -16.79 -3.06 11.91
CA GLU A 70 -16.42 -2.38 13.16
C GLU A 70 -17.17 -1.05 13.29
N GLU A 71 -17.47 -0.66 14.52
CA GLU A 71 -18.13 0.62 14.81
C GLU A 71 -17.19 1.81 14.54
N PHE A 72 -17.68 2.74 13.73
CA PHE A 72 -17.08 4.05 13.48
C PHE A 72 -18.11 5.15 13.77
N GLY A 73 -18.05 5.71 14.98
CA GLY A 73 -19.05 6.68 15.44
C GLY A 73 -20.42 6.02 15.63
N ASN A 74 -21.38 6.34 14.75
CA ASN A 74 -22.74 5.80 14.78
C ASN A 74 -23.02 4.86 13.59
N THR A 75 -21.99 4.36 12.92
CA THR A 75 -22.11 3.56 11.69
C THR A 75 -21.14 2.38 11.74
N GLU A 76 -21.56 1.24 11.21
CA GLU A 76 -20.70 0.07 11.03
C GLU A 76 -19.97 0.17 9.69
N LEU A 77 -18.65 0.03 9.72
CA LEU A 77 -17.81 0.01 8.52
C LEU A 77 -17.20 -1.37 8.29
N PRO A 78 -17.13 -1.85 7.04
CA PRO A 78 -16.40 -3.07 6.71
C PRO A 78 -14.91 -2.91 7.02
N VAL A 79 -14.29 -4.02 7.44
CA VAL A 79 -12.87 -4.10 7.80
C VAL A 79 -12.16 -5.09 6.90
N LEU A 80 -11.13 -4.60 6.21
CA LEU A 80 -10.21 -5.41 5.42
C LEU A 80 -8.88 -5.56 6.17
N SER A 81 -8.55 -6.77 6.60
CA SER A 81 -7.26 -7.08 7.22
C SER A 81 -6.23 -7.47 6.16
N LEU A 82 -5.10 -6.76 6.11
CA LEU A 82 -3.99 -7.01 5.20
C LEU A 82 -2.72 -7.36 6.00
N GLU A 83 -2.77 -8.50 6.70
CA GLU A 83 -1.73 -8.90 7.67
C GLU A 83 -0.43 -9.38 7.02
N ASP A 84 -0.52 -9.81 5.76
CA ASP A 84 0.61 -10.34 4.99
C ASP A 84 1.39 -9.26 4.22
N ASP A 85 0.84 -8.05 4.13
CA ASP A 85 1.43 -6.97 3.34
C ASP A 85 2.27 -6.03 4.21
N ASP A 86 3.37 -5.52 3.65
CA ASP A 86 4.16 -4.48 4.32
C ASP A 86 3.32 -3.21 4.51
N ALA A 87 3.17 -2.80 5.78
CA ALA A 87 2.31 -1.70 6.18
C ALA A 87 2.74 -0.37 5.55
N ASP A 88 4.04 -0.10 5.48
CA ASP A 88 4.57 1.18 5.00
C ASP A 88 4.41 1.31 3.48
N SER A 89 4.71 0.24 2.73
CA SER A 89 4.53 0.18 1.28
C SER A 89 3.05 0.21 0.90
N MET A 90 2.19 -0.49 1.64
CA MET A 90 0.74 -0.42 1.45
C MET A 90 0.20 0.98 1.71
N LEU A 91 0.68 1.67 2.74
CA LEU A 91 0.28 3.04 3.04
C LEU A 91 0.66 4.01 1.90
N ILE A 92 1.81 3.81 1.25
CA ILE A 92 2.19 4.58 0.06
C ILE A 92 1.19 4.33 -1.08
N LEU A 93 0.86 3.06 -1.37
CA LEU A 93 -0.12 2.72 -2.40
C LEU A 93 -1.50 3.33 -2.12
N LEU A 94 -1.97 3.24 -0.88
CA LEU A 94 -3.24 3.82 -0.47
C LEU A 94 -3.22 5.35 -0.66
N ARG A 95 -2.13 6.03 -0.27
CA ARG A 95 -1.99 7.48 -0.48
C ARG A 95 -2.05 7.89 -1.96
N ILE A 96 -1.44 7.10 -2.84
CA ILE A 96 -1.52 7.32 -4.29
C ILE A 96 -2.95 7.09 -4.78
N SER A 97 -3.56 5.95 -4.42
CA SER A 97 -4.90 5.55 -4.86
C SER A 97 -6.01 6.53 -4.47
N MET A 98 -5.88 7.15 -3.31
CA MET A 98 -6.92 8.00 -2.74
C MET A 98 -6.93 9.41 -3.36
N HIS A 99 -6.06 9.72 -4.33
CA HIS A 99 -5.90 11.02 -5.02
C HIS A 99 -5.79 12.28 -4.12
N TYR A 100 -5.82 12.12 -2.80
CA TYR A 100 -6.02 13.21 -1.85
C TYR A 100 -4.70 13.79 -1.34
N ARG A 101 -3.56 13.11 -1.53
CA ARG A 101 -2.28 13.49 -0.90
C ARG A 101 -1.05 13.29 -1.80
N ASN A 102 -1.08 13.77 -3.05
CA ASN A 102 0.12 13.77 -3.92
C ASN A 102 1.36 14.44 -3.28
N ARG A 103 1.16 15.43 -2.38
CA ARG A 103 2.26 16.07 -1.63
C ARG A 103 2.89 15.19 -0.55
N ALA A 104 2.22 14.10 -0.16
CA ALA A 104 2.69 13.17 0.87
C ALA A 104 3.33 11.90 0.27
N ILE A 105 3.52 11.86 -1.05
CA ILE A 105 4.22 10.78 -1.72
C ILE A 105 5.73 11.01 -1.52
N PRO A 106 6.47 10.03 -0.97
CA PRO A 106 7.90 10.16 -0.77
C PRO A 106 8.61 10.33 -2.12
N LYS A 107 9.49 11.33 -2.20
CA LYS A 107 10.25 11.63 -3.43
C LYS A 107 11.37 10.63 -3.67
N SER A 108 11.88 10.05 -2.58
CA SER A 108 12.92 9.02 -2.57
C SER A 108 12.43 7.82 -1.76
N LEU A 109 12.85 6.63 -2.17
CA LEU A 109 12.54 5.37 -1.49
C LEU A 109 13.80 4.54 -1.38
N SER A 110 13.87 3.66 -0.38
CA SER A 110 14.89 2.62 -0.36
C SER A 110 14.61 1.58 -1.46
N TYR A 111 15.63 0.80 -1.81
CA TYR A 111 15.48 -0.28 -2.79
C TYR A 111 14.47 -1.34 -2.31
N GLU A 112 14.51 -1.66 -1.02
CA GLU A 112 13.65 -2.65 -0.37
C GLU A 112 12.18 -2.19 -0.42
N GLN A 113 11.92 -0.90 -0.12
CA GLN A 113 10.58 -0.32 -0.23
C GLN A 113 10.07 -0.32 -1.68
N LEU A 114 10.92 0.01 -2.65
CA LEU A 114 10.53 -0.02 -4.06
C LEU A 114 10.19 -1.44 -4.53
N LEU A 115 10.97 -2.43 -4.09
CA LEU A 115 10.71 -3.84 -4.38
C LEU A 115 9.38 -4.29 -3.77
N GLU A 116 9.11 -3.91 -2.53
CA GLU A 116 7.87 -4.26 -1.85
C GLU A 116 6.65 -3.61 -2.51
N ILE A 117 6.75 -2.33 -2.90
CA ILE A 117 5.73 -1.68 -3.72
C ILE A 117 5.52 -2.42 -5.04
N ALA A 118 6.58 -2.89 -5.70
CA ALA A 118 6.46 -3.67 -6.94
C ALA A 118 5.75 -5.01 -6.72
N ILE A 119 6.00 -5.68 -5.59
CA ILE A 119 5.30 -6.90 -5.18
C ILE A 119 3.81 -6.61 -4.96
N LEU A 120 3.49 -5.56 -4.22
CA LEU A 120 2.10 -5.16 -3.96
C LEU A 120 1.37 -4.73 -5.24
N CYS A 121 2.04 -4.00 -6.14
CA CYS A 121 1.48 -3.61 -7.43
C CYS A 121 1.14 -4.83 -8.30
N ASP A 122 1.99 -5.86 -8.29
CA ASP A 122 1.73 -7.13 -8.99
C ASP A 122 0.60 -7.91 -8.31
N LYS A 123 0.59 -7.97 -6.97
CA LYS A 123 -0.42 -8.65 -6.16
C LYS A 123 -1.83 -8.07 -6.36
N TYR A 124 -1.93 -6.74 -6.37
CA TYR A 124 -3.19 -6.03 -6.48
C TYR A 124 -3.48 -5.51 -7.89
N ASP A 125 -2.65 -5.82 -8.88
CA ASP A 125 -2.82 -5.36 -10.26
C ASP A 125 -3.09 -3.84 -10.35
N CYS A 126 -2.21 -3.06 -9.72
CA CYS A 126 -2.32 -1.61 -9.61
C CYS A 126 -1.05 -0.87 -10.06
N GLY A 127 -0.25 -1.48 -10.94
CA GLY A 127 0.98 -0.89 -11.49
C GLY A 127 0.76 0.41 -12.25
N ASP A 128 -0.34 0.56 -12.98
CA ASP A 128 -0.68 1.79 -13.71
C ASP A 128 -0.96 2.97 -12.77
N LEU A 129 -1.57 2.69 -11.62
CA LEU A 129 -1.98 3.70 -10.65
C LEU A 129 -0.80 4.45 -10.06
N VAL A 130 0.35 3.78 -9.93
CA VAL A 130 1.54 4.39 -9.36
C VAL A 130 2.33 5.22 -10.37
N HIS A 131 1.95 5.25 -11.64
CA HIS A 131 2.58 6.14 -12.61
C HIS A 131 2.34 7.61 -12.24
N PRO A 132 3.35 8.52 -12.36
CA PRO A 132 4.70 8.32 -12.91
C PRO A 132 5.79 7.96 -11.88
N TRP A 133 5.44 7.74 -10.62
CA TRP A 133 6.38 7.72 -9.49
C TRP A 133 7.55 6.74 -9.60
N PRO A 134 7.36 5.48 -10.05
CA PRO A 134 8.46 4.53 -10.22
C PRO A 134 9.62 5.05 -11.06
N SER A 135 9.35 5.85 -12.09
CA SER A 135 10.42 6.38 -12.96
C SER A 135 11.39 7.30 -12.21
N PHE A 136 10.90 8.06 -11.23
CA PHE A 136 11.73 8.92 -10.38
C PHE A 136 12.53 8.09 -9.38
N TRP A 137 11.89 7.15 -8.70
CA TRP A 137 12.53 6.31 -7.69
C TRP A 137 13.61 5.40 -8.29
N ILE A 138 13.34 4.78 -9.44
CA ILE A 138 14.31 3.93 -10.15
C ILE A 138 15.52 4.77 -10.57
N LYS A 139 15.30 5.96 -11.13
CA LYS A 139 16.39 6.85 -11.57
C LYS A 139 17.30 7.25 -10.42
N GLU A 140 16.74 7.60 -9.28
CA GLU A 140 17.51 7.97 -8.08
C GLU A 140 18.36 6.79 -7.57
N LEU A 141 17.77 5.60 -7.45
CA LEU A 141 18.49 4.41 -6.98
C LEU A 141 19.60 3.99 -7.94
N MET A 142 19.37 4.05 -9.26
CA MET A 142 20.41 3.74 -10.25
C MET A 142 21.58 4.72 -10.20
N GLN A 143 21.34 6.00 -9.88
CA GLN A 143 22.40 7.00 -9.74
C GLN A 143 23.29 6.76 -8.51
N ASN A 144 22.74 6.14 -7.46
CA ASN A 144 23.46 5.85 -6.23
C ASN A 144 24.42 4.64 -6.34
N GLY A 145 24.42 3.92 -7.48
CA GLY A 145 25.46 2.97 -7.93
C GLY A 145 25.68 1.69 -7.11
N ASN A 146 25.27 1.66 -5.84
CA ASN A 146 25.47 0.54 -4.94
C ASN A 146 24.53 -0.63 -5.24
N GLN A 147 23.35 -0.36 -5.81
CA GLN A 147 22.30 -1.35 -6.06
C GLN A 147 22.43 -2.10 -7.40
N LEU A 148 23.56 -1.97 -8.11
CA LEU A 148 23.86 -2.71 -9.34
C LEU A 148 24.76 -3.94 -9.09
N LYS A 149 25.07 -4.23 -7.82
CA LYS A 149 25.89 -5.38 -7.40
C LYS A 149 25.05 -6.66 -7.31
N PRO A 150 25.68 -7.85 -7.32
CA PRO A 150 25.01 -9.10 -6.97
C PRO A 150 24.33 -8.97 -5.59
N GLY A 151 23.10 -9.48 -5.46
CA GLY A 151 22.25 -9.32 -4.27
C GLY A 151 21.02 -8.40 -4.48
N TYR A 152 20.97 -7.66 -5.58
CA TYR A 152 19.83 -6.80 -5.95
C TYR A 152 18.97 -7.43 -7.07
N GLU A 153 18.68 -8.72 -6.98
CA GLU A 153 17.94 -9.48 -8.02
C GLU A 153 16.47 -9.03 -8.16
N GLY A 154 15.92 -8.40 -7.12
CA GLY A 154 14.59 -7.78 -7.13
C GLY A 154 14.42 -6.69 -8.18
N TRP A 155 15.49 -6.17 -8.78
CA TRP A 155 15.38 -5.33 -9.99
C TRP A 155 14.61 -6.02 -11.13
N LEU A 156 14.68 -7.35 -11.25
CA LEU A 156 13.89 -8.10 -12.24
C LEU A 156 12.39 -8.00 -11.95
N ARG A 157 12.00 -8.06 -10.68
CA ARG A 157 10.60 -7.90 -10.24
C ARG A 157 10.11 -6.47 -10.48
N ILE A 158 10.90 -5.48 -10.06
CA ILE A 158 10.62 -4.04 -10.31
C ILE A 158 10.46 -3.78 -11.81
N GLY A 159 11.38 -4.32 -12.61
CA GLY A 159 11.32 -4.23 -14.07
C GLY A 159 10.07 -4.88 -14.64
N HIS A 160 9.72 -6.10 -14.22
CA HIS A 160 8.50 -6.78 -14.67
C HIS A 160 7.24 -5.94 -14.41
N THR A 161 7.11 -5.40 -13.19
CA THR A 161 5.93 -4.66 -12.77
C THR A 161 5.80 -3.31 -13.48
N PHE A 162 6.90 -2.56 -13.64
CA PHE A 162 6.82 -1.17 -14.14
C PHE A 162 7.30 -0.97 -15.59
N MET A 163 8.09 -1.87 -16.18
CA MET A 163 8.56 -1.73 -17.57
C MET A 163 7.55 -2.22 -18.61
N LYS A 164 6.56 -3.04 -18.22
CA LYS A 164 5.39 -3.33 -19.07
C LYS A 164 4.59 -2.06 -19.43
N LEU A 165 4.79 -0.96 -18.70
CA LEU A 165 4.08 0.30 -18.90
C LEU A 165 4.68 1.19 -20.01
N ARG A 166 5.73 0.76 -20.69
CA ARG A 166 6.35 1.51 -21.81
C ARG A 166 5.48 1.59 -23.08
N GLU A 167 4.32 0.95 -23.12
CA GLU A 167 3.39 1.04 -24.27
C GLU A 167 2.53 2.33 -24.26
N TRP A 168 2.61 3.16 -23.21
CA TRP A 168 1.84 4.40 -23.09
C TRP A 168 2.69 5.68 -23.21
N CYS A 169 3.67 5.67 -24.11
CA CYS A 169 4.16 6.92 -24.70
C CYS A 169 3.35 7.19 -25.98
N CYS A 170 2.29 8.00 -25.85
CA CYS A 170 1.72 8.73 -26.99
C CYS A 170 2.74 9.72 -27.55
#